data_AF-A0A533Y2G8-F1
#
_entry.id   AF-A0A533Y2G8-F1
#
_cell.length_a   1.000
_cell.length_b   1.000
_cell.length_c   1.000
_cell.angle_alpha   90.00
_cell.angle_beta   90.00
_cell.angle_gamma   90.00
#
_symmetry.space_group_name_H-M   'P 1'
#
loop_
_entity.id
_entity.type
_entity.pdbx_description
1 polymer ?
#
loop_
_entity_poly.entity_id
_entity_poly.type
_entity_poly.pdbx_seq_one_letter_code
_entity_poly.pdbx_strand_id
1 'polypeptide(L)' 'MNILVAVDGSENSDLAVQYAGTMLKDAKGAQITLFHVLRALPPSLLEHGGSENPATEAQLGAQLRKDQD' A
#
# COMPACT_ATOMS: atom_id res chain seq x y z
N MET A 1 9.84 -19.62 -13.03
CA MET A 1 8.84 -18.66 -13.54
C MET A 1 8.22 -17.97 -12.34
N ASN A 2 8.18 -16.64 -12.33
CA ASN A 2 7.76 -15.90 -11.14
C ASN A 2 6.45 -15.18 -11.44
N ILE A 3 5.43 -15.43 -10.63
CA ILE A 3 4.09 -14.86 -10.79
C ILE A 3 3.74 -14.11 -9.51
N LEU A 4 3.29 -12.87 -9.67
CA LEU A 4 2.77 -12.04 -8.60
C LEU A 4 1.24 -12.09 -8.66
N VAL A 5 0.59 -12.45 -7.55
CA VAL A 5 -0.87 -12.42 -7.41
C VAL A 5 -1.21 -11.34 -6.39
N ALA A 6 -1.91 -10.31 -6.83
CA ALA A 6 -2.45 -9.30 -5.93
C ALA A 6 -3.60 -9.89 -5.13
N VAL A 7 -3.58 -9.68 -3.81
CA VAL A 7 -4.65 -10.09 -2.89
C VAL A 7 -5.17 -8.88 -2.16
N ASP A 8 -6.48 -8.80 -1.93
CA ASP A 8 -7.13 -7.67 -1.25
C ASP A 8 -7.98 -8.11 -0.03
N GLY A 9 -7.99 -9.41 0.28
CA GLY A 9 -8.76 -9.99 1.39
C GLY A 9 -10.23 -10.27 1.03
N SER A 10 -10.63 -10.06 -0.22
CA SER A 10 -11.94 -10.49 -0.71
C SER A 10 -11.95 -11.98 -1.06
N GLU A 11 -13.12 -12.60 -1.01
CA GLU A 11 -13.33 -13.98 -1.50
C GLU A 11 -12.87 -14.15 -2.97
N ASN A 12 -13.04 -13.11 -3.79
CA ASN A 12 -12.57 -13.14 -5.18
C ASN A 12 -11.04 -13.23 -5.26
N SER A 13 -10.31 -12.58 -4.34
CA SER A 13 -8.85 -12.72 -4.28
C SER A 13 -8.42 -14.11 -3.84
N ASP A 14 -9.18 -14.77 -2.97
CA ASP A 14 -8.93 -16.16 -2.59
C ASP A 14 -9.13 -17.11 -3.78
N LEU A 15 -10.21 -16.91 -4.55
CA LEU A 15 -10.47 -17.67 -5.78
C LEU A 15 -9.36 -17.45 -6.82
N ALA A 16 -8.83 -16.23 -6.95
CA ALA A 16 -7.71 -15.95 -7.85
C ALA A 16 -6.44 -16.72 -7.44
N VAL A 17 -6.14 -16.81 -6.14
CA VAL A 17 -5.01 -17.61 -5.63
C VAL A 17 -5.22 -19.09 -5.90
N GLN A 18 -6.41 -19.64 -5.64
CA GLN A 18 -6.72 -21.03 -5.93
C GLN A 18 -6.61 -21.35 -7.42
N TYR A 19 -7.11 -20.45 -8.28
CA TYR A 19 -7.01 -20.60 -9.72
C TYR A 19 -5.55 -20.60 -10.19
N ALA A 20 -4.75 -19.64 -9.72
CA ALA A 20 -3.32 -19.57 -10.04
C ALA A 20 -2.57 -20.84 -9.61
N GLY A 21 -2.81 -21.34 -8.38
CA GLY A 21 -2.22 -22.58 -7.89
C GLY A 21 -2.63 -23.79 -8.72
N THR A 22 -3.92 -23.90 -9.07
CA THR A 22 -4.44 -24.99 -9.91
C THR A 22 -3.82 -24.98 -11.30
N MET A 23 -3.65 -23.79 -11.89
CA MET A 23 -3.07 -23.64 -13.22
C MET A 23 -1.58 -23.95 -13.29
N LEU A 24 -0.87 -23.73 -12.17
CA LEU A 24 0.58 -23.84 -12.10
C LEU A 24 1.05 -25.14 -11.44
N LYS A 25 0.15 -26.02 -11.00
CA LYS A 25 0.47 -27.23 -10.23
C LYS A 25 1.52 -28.14 -10.89
N ASP A 26 1.55 -28.20 -12.22
CA ASP A 26 2.47 -29.03 -13.00
C ASP A 26 3.68 -28.24 -13.53
N ALA A 27 3.71 -26.92 -13.32
CA ALA A 27 4.77 -26.04 -13.77
C ALA A 27 5.97 -26.09 -12.80
N LYS A 28 6.94 -26.96 -13.08
CA LYS A 28 8.15 -27.10 -12.26
C LYS A 28 8.90 -25.77 -12.12
N GLY A 29 9.24 -25.40 -10.89
CA GLY A 29 9.96 -24.17 -10.59
C GLY A 29 9.13 -22.89 -10.77
N ALA A 30 7.80 -23.00 -10.82
CA ALA A 30 6.93 -21.84 -10.66
C ALA A 30 6.95 -21.35 -9.20
N GLN A 31 7.06 -20.04 -9.01
CA GLN A 31 6.93 -19.38 -7.72
C GLN A 31 5.77 -18.39 -7.79
N ILE A 32 4.89 -18.45 -6.80
CA ILE A 32 3.79 -17.52 -6.63
C ILE A 32 4.12 -16.62 -5.45
N THR A 33 4.14 -15.31 -5.68
CA THR A 33 4.24 -14.30 -4.65
C THR A 33 2.87 -13.69 -4.43
N LEU A 34 2.33 -13.81 -3.22
CA LEU A 34 1.10 -13.11 -2.84
C LEU A 34 1.45 -11.69 -2.38
N PHE A 35 0.76 -10.70 -2.94
CA PHE A 35 1.07 -9.29 -2.71
C PHE A 35 -0.18 -8.51 -2.31
N HIS A 36 -0.16 -7.94 -1.10
CA HIS A 36 -1.26 -7.13 -0.57
C HIS A 36 -0.84 -5.67 -0.49
N VAL A 37 -1.62 -4.77 -1.09
CA VAL A 37 -1.39 -3.33 -1.01
C VAL A 37 -2.19 -2.78 0.17
N LEU A 38 -1.48 -2.28 1.18
CA LEU A 38 -2.10 -1.53 2.26
C LEU A 38 -2.43 -0.11 1.78
N ARG A 39 -3.55 0.42 2.27
CA ARG A 39 -3.87 1.85 2.07
C ARG A 39 -2.79 2.68 2.74
N ALA A 40 -2.47 3.83 2.14
CA ALA A 40 -1.62 4.82 2.78
C ALA A 40 -2.22 5.18 4.16
N LEU A 41 -1.35 5.30 5.16
CA LEU A 41 -1.79 5.79 6.46
C LEU A 41 -2.34 7.21 6.29
N PRO A 42 -3.48 7.54 6.92
CA PRO A 42 -3.96 8.92 6.92
C PRO A 42 -2.90 9.84 7.53
N PRO A 43 -2.77 11.09 7.08
CA PRO A 43 -1.79 12.04 7.61
C PRO A 43 -1.84 12.18 9.14
N SER A 44 -3.02 12.05 9.74
CA SER A 44 -3.21 12.10 11.20
C SER A 44 -2.49 10.97 11.97
N LEU A 45 -2.14 9.88 11.30
CA LEU A 45 -1.40 8.76 11.86
C LEU A 45 0.08 8.76 11.44
N LEU A 46 0.49 9.73 10.62
CA LEU A 46 1.87 9.91 10.21
C LEU A 46 2.56 10.92 11.14
N GLU A 47 3.82 10.65 11.48
CA GLU A 47 4.66 11.63 12.16
C GLU A 47 4.77 12.86 11.26
N HIS A 48 4.43 14.03 11.80
CA HIS A 48 4.40 15.29 11.06
C HIS A 48 3.57 15.23 9.76
N GLY A 49 2.41 14.56 9.79
CA GLY A 49 1.51 14.55 8.63
C GLY A 49 2.06 13.82 7.39
N GLY A 50 3.22 13.16 7.51
CA GLY A 50 3.96 12.61 6.37
C GLY A 50 4.82 13.64 5.63
N SER A 51 5.08 14.81 6.21
CA SER A 51 5.97 15.82 5.65
C SER A 51 7.41 15.32 5.61
N GLU A 52 8.05 15.45 4.44
CA GLU A 52 9.49 15.19 4.28
C GLU A 52 10.36 16.13 5.13
N ASN A 53 9.83 17.32 5.47
CA ASN A 53 10.49 18.28 6.37
C ASN A 53 9.49 18.91 7.36
N PRO A 54 9.41 18.37 8.58
CA PRO A 54 8.51 18.84 9.64
C PRO A 54 8.65 20.32 10.00
N ALA A 55 9.88 20.84 9.94
CA ALA A 55 10.16 22.23 10.31
C ALA A 55 9.55 23.21 9.30
N THR A 56 9.62 22.87 8.01
CA THR A 56 9.01 23.66 6.92
C THR A 56 7.49 23.67 7.04
N GLU A 57 6.87 22.52 7.33
CA GLU A 57 5.42 22.43 7.51
C GLU A 57 4.93 23.26 8.69
N ALA A 58 5.63 23.19 9.84
CA ALA A 58 5.29 23.99 11.02
C ALA A 58 5.39 25.50 10.74
N GLN A 59 6.42 25.94 10.00
CA GLN A 59 6.58 27.33 9.60
C GLN A 59 5.47 27.79 8.66
N LEU A 60 5.14 26.99 7.64
CA LEU A 60 4.06 27.30 6.69
C LEU A 60 2.70 27.35 7.38
N GLY A 61 2.42 26.42 8.30
CA GLY A 61 1.19 26.42 9.08
C GLY A 61 1.05 27.63 9.99
N ALA A 62 2.15 28.10 10.59
CA ALA A 62 2.16 29.33 11.39
C ALA A 62 1.95 30.59 10.52
N GLN A 63 2.52 30.62 9.31
CA GLN A 63 2.38 31.73 8.39
C GLN A 63 0.95 31.83 7.82
N LEU A 64 0.36 30.71 7.41
CA LEU A 64 -1.02 30.65 6.93
C LEU A 64 -2.06 31.13 7.95
N ARG A 65 -1.82 30.92 9.26
CA ARG A 65 -2.70 31.44 10.31
C ARG A 65 -2.61 32.96 10.44
N LYS A 66 -1.39 33.52 10.33
CA LYS A 66 -1.17 34.97 10.38
C LYS A 66 -1.77 35.69 9.18
N ASP A 67 -1.75 35.06 8.00
CA ASP A 67 -2.26 35.67 6.77
C ASP A 67 -3.81 35.66 6.70
N GLN A 68 -4.48 34.96 7.63
CA GLN A 68 -5.95 34.88 7.73
C GLN A 68 -6.54 35.82 8.81
N ASP A 69 -5.70 36.49 9.59
CA ASP A 69 -6.07 37.52 10.58
C ASP A 69 -5.98 38.94 9.97
#